data_AF-A0A846HM72-F1
#
_entry.id   AF-A0A846HM72-F1
#
_cell.length_a   1.000
_cell.length_b   1.000
_cell.length_c   1.000
_cell.angle_alpha   90.00
_cell.angle_beta   90.00
_cell.angle_gamma   90.00
#
_symmetry.space_group_name_H-M   'P 1'
#
loop_
_entity.id
_entity.type
_entity.pdbx_description
1 polymer ?
#
loop_
_entity_poly.entity_id
_entity_poly.type
_entity_poly.pdbx_seq_one_letter_code
_entity_poly.pdbx_strand_id
1 'polypeptide(L)' 'MTLKQTHTLWHLRRQGLQFEAERAERAWSRGREFFPEQHAPLKRETRELIEQCNWELDAQIAQVA' A
#
# COMPACT_ATOMS: atom_id res chain seq x y z
N MET A 1 9.16 5.75 -3.56
CA MET A 1 8.56 4.48 -3.14
C MET A 1 9.61 3.59 -2.50
N THR A 2 9.24 2.84 -1.46
CA THR A 2 10.11 1.89 -0.76
C THR A 2 10.09 0.51 -1.42
N LEU A 3 11.05 -0.36 -1.08
CA LEU A 3 11.07 -1.75 -1.57
C LEU A 3 9.82 -2.53 -1.12
N LYS A 4 9.35 -2.30 0.11
CA LYS A 4 8.12 -2.90 0.64
C LYS A 4 6.89 -2.49 -0.16
N GLN A 5 6.74 -1.19 -0.44
CA GLN A 5 5.64 -0.69 -1.28
C GLN A 5 5.65 -1.37 -2.67
N THR A 6 6.81 -1.48 -3.31
CA THR A 6 6.95 -2.19 -4.59
C THR A 6 6.57 -3.68 -4.48
N HIS A 7 6.98 -4.36 -3.41
CA HIS A 7 6.60 -5.75 -3.14
C HIS A 7 5.09 -5.90 -2.93
N THR A 8 4.45 -4.99 -2.19
CA THR A 8 3.00 -4.98 -1.98
C THR A 8 2.24 -4.78 -3.30
N LEU A 9 2.72 -3.90 -4.20
CA LEU A 9 2.14 -3.74 -5.53
C LEU A 9 2.22 -5.03 -6.36
N TRP A 10 3.32 -5.78 -6.24
CA TRP A 10 3.44 -7.07 -6.92
C TRP A 10 2.40 -8.08 -6.42
N HIS A 11 2.15 -8.14 -5.11
CA HIS A 11 1.11 -9.01 -4.53
C HIS A 11 -0.29 -8.66 -5.00
N LEU A 12 -0.63 -7.36 -5.03
CA LEU A 12 -1.91 -6.87 -5.55
C LEU A 12 -2.11 -7.26 -7.01
N ARG A 13 -1.10 -6.99 -7.86
CA ARG A 13 -1.14 -7.35 -9.29
C ARG A 13 -1.25 -8.86 -9.49
N ARG A 14 -0.53 -9.67 -8.69
CA ARG A 14 -0.59 -11.14 -8.73
C ARG A 14 -1.96 -11.70 -8.34
N GLN A 15 -2.73 -10.98 -7.53
CA GLN A 15 -4.09 -11.36 -7.13
C GLN A 15 -5.17 -10.92 -8.13
N GLY A 16 -4.80 -10.23 -9.21
CA GLY A 16 -5.79 -9.65 -10.12
C GLY A 16 -6.47 -8.40 -9.55
N LEU A 17 -5.79 -7.68 -8.66
CA LEU A 17 -6.26 -6.42 -8.07
C LEU A 17 -5.55 -5.22 -8.69
N GLN A 18 -5.59 -5.10 -10.01
CA GLN A 18 -4.88 -4.06 -10.77
C GLN A 18 -5.35 -2.66 -10.37
N PHE A 19 -6.65 -2.47 -10.18
CA PHE A 19 -7.21 -1.18 -9.76
C PHE A 19 -6.67 -0.73 -8.39
N GLU A 20 -6.64 -1.65 -7.42
CA GLU A 20 -6.09 -1.38 -6.09
C GLU A 20 -4.58 -1.13 -6.16
N ALA A 21 -3.85 -1.86 -7.02
CA ALA A 21 -2.43 -1.63 -7.23
C ALA A 21 -2.15 -0.22 -7.77
N GLU A 22 -2.91 0.25 -8.76
CA GLU A 22 -2.74 1.61 -9.28
C GLU A 22 -3.11 2.69 -8.25
N ARG A 23 -4.15 2.46 -7.43
CA ARG A 23 -4.54 3.36 -6.35
C ARG A 23 -3.43 3.45 -5.29
N ALA A 24 -2.89 2.31 -4.88
CA ALA A 24 -1.79 2.23 -3.93
C ALA A 24 -0.53 2.93 -4.45
N GLU A 25 -0.14 2.66 -5.69
CA GLU A 25 1.03 3.27 -6.34
C GLU A 25 0.91 4.80 -6.41
N ARG A 26 -0.26 5.31 -6.79
CA ARG A 26 -0.55 6.75 -6.83
C ARG A 26 -0.50 7.39 -5.44
N ALA A 27 -1.06 6.74 -4.42
CA ALA A 27 -1.07 7.25 -3.05
C ALA A 27 0.35 7.30 -2.47
N TRP A 28 1.07 6.18 -2.51
CA TRP A 28 2.41 6.07 -1.93
C TRP A 28 3.44 6.93 -2.65
N SER A 29 3.32 7.11 -3.97
CA SER A 29 4.20 8.03 -4.73
C SER A 29 4.05 9.49 -4.30
N ARG A 30 2.93 9.83 -3.66
CA ARG A 30 2.65 11.17 -3.11
C ARG A 30 2.89 11.24 -1.60
N GLY A 31 3.48 10.20 -1.01
CA GLY A 31 3.67 10.12 0.45
C GLY A 31 2.36 10.01 1.23
N ARG A 32 1.28 9.51 0.61
CA ARG A 32 -0.03 9.34 1.26
C ARG A 32 -0.30 7.88 1.51
N GLU A 33 -1.02 7.60 2.60
CA GLU A 33 -1.53 6.28 2.91
C GLU A 33 -2.51 5.78 1.83
N PHE A 34 -2.57 4.46 1.71
CA PHE A 34 -3.51 3.78 0.83
C PHE A 34 -4.50 2.96 1.65
N PHE A 35 -5.79 3.21 1.43
CA PHE A 35 -6.87 2.41 2.00
C PHE A 35 -7.60 1.66 0.89
N PRO A 36 -7.54 0.31 0.90
CA PRO A 36 -8.23 -0.48 -0.09
C PRO A 36 -9.75 -0.40 0.09
N GLU A 37 -10.50 -0.66 -0.98
CA GLU A 37 -11.96 -0.71 -0.88
C GLU A 37 -12.42 -1.79 0.10
N GLN A 38 -13.49 -1.53 0.87
CA GLN A 38 -13.96 -2.44 1.93
C GLN A 38 -14.26 -3.86 1.43
N HIS A 39 -14.67 -4.00 0.17
CA HIS A 39 -15.03 -5.28 -0.44
C HIS A 39 -13.96 -5.83 -1.39
N ALA A 40 -12.77 -5.21 -1.46
CA ALA A 40 -11.68 -5.76 -2.25
C ALA A 40 -11.30 -7.14 -1.68
N PRO A 41 -11.23 -8.21 -2.50
CA PRO A 41 -10.96 -9.57 -2.05
C PRO A 41 -9.46 -9.77 -1.76
N LEU A 42 -8.93 -8.97 -0.84
CA LEU A 42 -7.53 -9.00 -0.43
C LEU A 42 -7.26 -10.22 0.45
N LYS A 43 -6.20 -10.96 0.13
CA LYS A 43 -5.64 -11.92 1.07
C LYS A 43 -5.13 -11.21 2.32
N ARG A 44 -5.21 -11.88 3.48
CA ARG A 44 -4.76 -11.34 4.78
C ARG A 44 -3.33 -10.79 4.72
N GLU A 45 -2.40 -11.56 4.15
CA GLU A 45 -0.99 -11.14 3.98
C GLU A 45 -0.85 -9.81 3.23
N THR A 46 -1.67 -9.57 2.21
CA THR A 46 -1.63 -8.31 1.45
C THR A 46 -2.18 -7.14 2.24
N ARG A 47 -3.18 -7.38 3.10
CA ARG A 47 -3.68 -6.38 4.04
C ARG A 47 -2.61 -5.97 5.05
N GLU A 48 -1.94 -6.94 5.65
CA GLU A 48 -0.82 -6.72 6.59
C GLU A 48 0.31 -5.91 5.93
N LEU A 49 0.65 -6.23 4.68
CA LEU A 49 1.65 -5.48 3.90
C LEU A 49 1.22 -4.02 3.63
N ILE A 50 -0.05 -3.78 3.32
CA ILE A 50 -0.59 -2.43 3.13
C ILE A 50 -0.51 -1.63 4.43
N GLU A 51 -0.96 -2.21 5.54
CA GLU A 51 -0.91 -1.58 6.87
C GLU A 51 0.53 -1.20 7.24
N GLN A 52 1.49 -2.08 6.99
CA GLN A 52 2.90 -1.79 7.22
C GLN A 52 3.41 -0.64 6.34
N CYS A 53 3.03 -0.61 5.06
CA CYS A 53 3.44 0.47 4.15
C CYS A 53 2.88 1.83 4.59
N ASN A 54 1.67 1.87 5.14
CA ASN A 54 1.06 3.09 5.66
C ASN A 54 1.74 3.54 6.96
N TRP A 55 1.99 2.62 7.90
CA TRP A 55 2.72 2.93 9.14
C TRP A 55 4.12 3.50 8.87
N GLU A 56 4.85 2.98 7.88
CA GLU A 56 6.16 3.51 7.49
C GLU A 56 6.09 4.94 6.96
N LEU A 57 4.99 5.33 6.31
CA LEU A 57 4.77 6.70 5.84
C LEU A 57 4.46 7.63 7.00
N ASP A 58 3.58 7.22 7.92
CA ASP A 58 3.27 8.00 9.12
C ASP A 58 4.52 8.24 9.98
N ALA A 59 5.35 7.20 10.15
CA ALA A 59 6.60 7.31 10.89
C ALA A 59 7.60 8.27 10.22
N GLN A 60 7.62 8.34 8.89
CA GLN A 60 8.45 9.30 8.15
C GLN A 60 7.93 10.73 8.28
N ILE A 61 6.59 10.92 8.24
CA ILE A 61 5.98 12.24 8.44
C ILE A 61 6.24 12.75 9.86
N ALA A 62 6.08 11.89 10.87
CA ALA A 62 6.28 12.24 12.27
C ALA A 62 7.75 12.59 12.63
N GLN A 63 8.72 12.13 11.84
CA GLN A 63 10.14 12.49 12.02
C GLN A 63 10.53 13.82 11.36
N VAL A 64 9.68 14.36 10.48
CA VAL A 64 9.93 15.61 9.73
C VAL A 64 9.12 16.80 10.30
N ALA A 65 8.15 16.53 11.18
CA ALA A 65 7.35 17.52 11.91
C ALA A 65 8.02 17.95 13.22
#